data_AF-A0A7T4QWN9-F1
#
_entry.id   AF-A0A7T4QWN9-F1
#
_cell.length_a   1.000
_cell.length_b   1.000
_cell.length_c   1.000
_cell.angle_alpha   90.00
_cell.angle_beta   90.00
_cell.angle_gamma   90.00
#
_symmetry.space_group_name_H-M   'P 1'
#
loop_
_entity.id
_entity.type
_entity.pdbx_description
1 polymer ?
#
loop_
_entity_poly.entity_id
_entity_poly.type
_entity_poly.pdbx_seq_one_letter_code
_entity_poly.pdbx_strand_id
1 'polypeptide(L)'
;MSYRIRYKCPWYKTLNKGTKFPVFILLCSGPVLLIHVLILNFLLAQRNHGSIFNWDYFQTDFWFFFIPLTCYVISLYFKPKVFLFRVPAANKVGYSRQENSSTTAPSEIGINAIDQENWSLKLWEESRVIKFVFEYYQIRLQKQEWNIEGNIPLWKIVFFEKTASITFAYFVNGEKWGIHHFDSTVLDNPWVVKINQSSYVNMLYVPDKSDYRVVLKVSDDKKKENRVEIVRLYATIRTALNAVNDPGKIDLMLIISRRMKDKNYANFWKDDFQKQLNVRDLEEGIGSIQ
;
A
#
# COMPACT_ATOMS: atom_id res chain seq x y z
N MET A 1 31.59 -3.81 17.13
CA MET A 1 31.17 -4.61 15.95
C MET A 1 31.26 -3.76 14.69
N SER A 2 32.27 -4.00 13.84
CA SER A 2 32.46 -3.28 12.57
C SER A 2 31.72 -3.99 11.45
N TYR A 3 30.64 -3.40 10.94
CA TYR A 3 29.85 -3.98 9.85
C TYR A 3 30.55 -3.72 8.52
N ARG A 4 31.11 -4.75 7.90
CA ARG A 4 31.62 -4.68 6.52
C ARG A 4 30.45 -4.74 5.54
N ILE A 5 30.06 -3.59 4.98
CA ILE A 5 29.23 -3.54 3.78
C ILE A 5 29.98 -4.31 2.68
N ARG A 6 29.44 -5.44 2.21
CA ARG A 6 30.01 -6.18 1.07
C ARG A 6 29.63 -5.46 -0.22
N TYR A 7 30.42 -4.45 -0.60
CA TYR A 7 30.33 -3.86 -1.92
C TYR A 7 30.62 -4.94 -2.98
N LYS A 8 29.63 -5.22 -3.85
CA LYS A 8 29.74 -6.23 -4.92
C LYS A 8 30.57 -5.75 -6.13
N CYS A 9 30.91 -4.46 -6.20
CA CYS A 9 31.72 -3.90 -7.28
C CYS A 9 33.19 -4.34 -7.15
N PRO A 10 33.74 -5.12 -8.10
CA PRO A 10 35.11 -5.63 -8.03
C PRO A 10 36.17 -4.52 -7.94
N TRP A 11 35.96 -3.44 -8.69
CA TRP A 11 36.86 -2.28 -8.74
C TRP A 11 36.88 -1.44 -7.45
N TYR A 12 35.83 -1.48 -6.64
CA TYR A 12 35.81 -0.73 -5.38
C TYR A 12 36.68 -1.37 -4.28
N LYS A 13 36.97 -2.67 -4.44
CA LYS A 13 37.82 -3.41 -3.51
C LYS A 13 39.29 -3.04 -3.69
N THR A 14 39.71 -2.72 -4.91
CA THR A 14 41.11 -2.39 -5.27
C THR A 14 41.52 -0.95 -4.92
N LEU A 15 40.56 -0.08 -4.57
CA LEU A 15 40.85 1.29 -4.14
C LEU A 15 41.53 1.36 -2.77
N ASN A 16 42.43 2.33 -2.59
CA ASN A 16 43.04 2.65 -1.30
C ASN A 16 42.00 3.14 -0.30
N LYS A 17 42.23 2.90 1.01
CA LYS A 17 41.27 3.31 2.07
C LYS A 17 40.94 4.80 2.02
N GLY A 18 41.94 5.66 1.75
CA GLY A 18 41.76 7.10 1.65
C GLY A 18 40.97 7.56 0.41
N THR A 19 40.99 6.80 -0.69
CA THR A 19 40.28 7.18 -1.92
C THR A 19 38.85 6.65 -1.99
N LYS A 20 38.49 5.67 -1.14
CA LYS A 20 37.12 5.13 -1.08
C LYS A 20 36.09 6.18 -0.67
N PHE A 21 36.42 7.03 0.30
CA PHE A 21 35.53 8.07 0.78
C PHE A 21 35.18 9.13 -0.29
N PRO A 22 36.15 9.79 -0.97
CA PRO A 22 35.82 10.77 -2.01
C PRO A 22 35.11 10.14 -3.21
N VAL A 23 35.48 8.91 -3.60
CA VAL A 23 34.80 8.19 -4.69
C VAL A 23 33.35 7.88 -4.33
N PHE A 24 33.07 7.47 -3.08
CA PHE A 24 31.72 7.24 -2.60
C PHE A 24 30.88 8.52 -2.62
N ILE A 25 31.43 9.63 -2.11
CA ILE A 25 30.74 10.92 -2.13
C ILE A 25 30.40 11.31 -3.57
N LEU A 26 31.38 11.28 -4.47
CA LEU A 26 31.21 11.67 -5.87
C LEU A 26 30.13 10.84 -6.57
N LEU A 27 30.13 9.52 -6.37
CA LEU A 27 29.13 8.63 -6.96
C LEU A 27 27.73 8.82 -6.39
N CYS A 28 27.60 9.15 -5.11
CA CYS A 28 26.30 9.36 -4.48
C CYS A 28 25.75 10.76 -4.76
N SER A 29 26.58 11.81 -4.74
CA SER A 29 26.12 13.19 -4.96
C SER A 29 25.92 13.52 -6.43
N GLY A 30 26.71 12.93 -7.34
CA GLY A 30 26.68 13.23 -8.78
C GLY A 30 25.29 13.12 -9.41
N PRO A 31 24.61 11.96 -9.33
CA PRO A 31 23.27 11.80 -9.90
C PRO A 31 22.23 12.73 -9.28
N VAL A 32 22.32 12.97 -7.97
CA VAL A 32 21.39 13.85 -7.24
C VAL A 32 21.56 15.31 -7.68
N LEU A 33 22.80 15.78 -7.77
CA LEU A 33 23.12 17.12 -8.27
C LEU A 33 22.67 17.29 -9.73
N LEU A 34 22.90 16.27 -10.58
CA LEU A 34 22.48 16.29 -11.97
C LEU A 34 20.96 16.44 -12.10
N ILE A 35 20.19 15.62 -11.37
CA ILE A 35 18.72 15.67 -11.38
C ILE A 35 18.23 17.03 -10.86
N HIS A 36 18.82 17.53 -9.77
CA HIS A 36 18.47 18.83 -9.20
C HIS A 36 18.66 19.96 -10.21
N VAL A 37 19.83 20.00 -10.88
CA VAL A 37 20.14 20.99 -11.91
C VAL A 37 19.20 20.88 -13.11
N LEU A 38 18.85 19.66 -13.55
CA LEU A 38 17.90 19.44 -14.64
C LEU A 38 16.49 19.93 -14.31
N ILE A 39 15.98 19.61 -13.12
CA ILE A 39 14.66 20.06 -12.66
C ILE A 39 14.64 21.59 -12.56
N LEU A 40 15.68 22.19 -11.98
CA LEU A 40 15.78 23.63 -11.84
C LEU A 40 15.81 24.32 -13.22
N ASN A 41 16.60 23.79 -14.15
CA ASN A 41 16.67 24.30 -15.51
C ASN A 41 15.31 24.23 -16.22
N PHE A 42 14.59 23.12 -16.06
CA PHE A 42 13.25 22.96 -16.61
C PHE A 42 12.24 23.96 -16.03
N LEU A 43 12.25 24.14 -14.70
CA LEU A 43 11.35 25.07 -14.02
C LEU A 43 11.65 26.55 -14.37
N LEU A 44 12.92 26.92 -14.54
CA LEU A 44 13.29 28.28 -14.95
C LEU A 44 12.97 28.53 -16.42
N ALA A 45 13.20 27.54 -17.30
CA ALA A 45 12.83 27.63 -18.71
C ALA A 45 11.33 27.89 -18.91
N GLN A 46 10.47 27.32 -18.05
CA GLN A 46 9.03 27.58 -18.09
C GLN A 46 8.63 29.00 -17.64
N ARG A 47 9.47 29.67 -16.84
CA ARG A 47 9.15 30.98 -16.25
C ARG A 47 9.76 32.17 -17.02
N ASN A 48 10.39 31.96 -18.17
CA ASN A 48 11.14 32.99 -18.92
C ASN A 48 12.19 33.74 -18.09
N HIS A 49 12.61 33.19 -16.95
CA HIS A 49 13.75 33.69 -16.20
C HIS A 49 15.01 33.03 -16.76
N GLY A 50 16.08 33.81 -16.89
CA GLY A 50 17.31 33.40 -17.58
C GLY A 50 17.98 32.13 -17.04
N SER A 51 19.14 31.83 -17.61
CA SER A 51 19.91 30.62 -17.32
C SER A 51 20.17 30.42 -15.82
N ILE A 52 20.05 29.17 -15.37
CA ILE A 52 20.43 28.69 -14.03
C ILE A 52 21.91 28.93 -13.68
N PHE A 53 22.75 29.21 -14.67
CA PHE A 53 24.16 29.51 -14.48
C PHE A 53 24.42 30.98 -14.11
N ASN A 54 23.49 31.60 -13.37
CA ASN A 54 23.75 32.88 -12.75
C ASN A 54 24.53 32.67 -11.44
N TRP A 55 25.55 33.49 -11.22
CA TRP A 55 26.41 33.43 -10.04
C TRP A 55 25.62 33.56 -8.73
N ASP A 56 24.54 34.36 -8.75
CA ASP A 56 23.69 34.61 -7.57
C ASP A 56 23.07 33.33 -7.00
N TYR A 57 22.66 32.39 -7.86
CA TYR A 57 22.08 31.11 -7.45
C TYR A 57 23.11 30.24 -6.72
N PHE A 58 24.35 30.22 -7.22
CA PHE A 58 25.43 29.44 -6.61
C PHE A 58 25.85 30.02 -5.25
N GLN A 59 25.70 31.33 -5.06
CA GLN A 59 26.07 31.98 -3.81
C GLN A 59 25.01 31.82 -2.72
N THR A 60 23.72 31.80 -3.10
CA THR A 60 22.60 31.83 -2.14
C THR A 60 21.97 30.45 -2.00
N ASP A 61 21.28 29.98 -3.03
CA ASP A 61 20.38 28.83 -2.95
C ASP A 61 21.10 27.48 -3.02
N PHE A 62 22.21 27.41 -3.77
CA PHE A 62 22.93 26.15 -3.95
C PHE A 62 23.42 25.58 -2.62
N TRP A 63 23.91 26.42 -1.71
CA TRP A 63 24.44 25.98 -0.42
C TRP A 63 23.37 25.41 0.52
N PHE A 64 22.14 25.94 0.47
CA PHE A 64 21.02 25.40 1.24
C PHE A 64 20.66 23.97 0.83
N PHE A 65 20.88 23.61 -0.44
CA PHE A 65 20.69 22.24 -0.92
C PHE A 65 21.93 21.37 -0.69
N PHE A 66 23.11 21.90 -0.99
CA PHE A 66 24.36 21.15 -0.98
C PHE A 66 24.75 20.70 0.43
N ILE A 67 24.66 21.56 1.44
CA ILE A 67 25.09 21.25 2.81
C ILE A 67 24.31 20.06 3.38
N PRO A 68 22.96 20.04 3.38
CA PRO A 68 22.19 18.89 3.87
C PRO A 68 22.47 17.61 3.08
N LEU A 69 22.62 17.71 1.74
CA LEU A 69 22.95 16.57 0.89
C LEU A 69 24.30 15.96 1.28
N THR A 70 25.34 16.78 1.43
CA THR A 70 26.68 16.33 1.82
C THR A 70 26.65 15.70 3.22
N CYS A 71 25.99 16.35 4.19
CA CYS A 71 25.83 15.79 5.53
C CYS A 71 25.12 14.42 5.52
N TYR A 72 24.10 14.25 4.68
CA TYR A 72 23.38 12.99 4.53
C TYR A 72 24.27 11.90 3.91
N VAL A 73 24.99 12.20 2.82
CA VAL A 73 25.89 11.24 2.16
C VAL A 73 27.03 10.82 3.10
N ILE A 74 27.60 11.75 3.87
CA ILE A 74 28.60 11.45 4.91
C ILE A 74 27.99 10.52 5.97
N SER A 75 26.77 10.81 6.42
CA SER A 75 26.06 9.98 7.41
C SER A 75 25.82 8.57 6.89
N LEU A 76 25.47 8.40 5.62
CA LEU A 76 25.32 7.08 4.98
C LEU A 76 26.64 6.30 4.92
N TYR A 77 27.77 6.98 4.67
CA TYR A 77 29.08 6.35 4.65
C TYR A 77 29.46 5.75 6.01
N PHE A 78 29.25 6.49 7.10
CA PHE A 78 29.60 6.04 8.45
C PHE A 78 28.53 5.15 9.11
N LYS A 79 27.25 5.42 8.84
CA LYS A 79 26.10 4.76 9.45
C LYS A 79 25.08 4.38 8.38
N PRO A 80 25.33 3.31 7.61
CA PRO A 80 24.44 2.88 6.52
C PRO A 80 23.05 2.43 7.00
N LYS A 81 22.77 2.35 8.31
CA LYS A 81 21.43 1.99 8.82
C LYS A 81 20.49 3.20 8.89
N VAL A 82 21.01 4.43 8.77
CA VAL A 82 20.23 5.68 8.84
C VAL A 82 19.76 6.06 7.43
N PHE A 83 19.03 5.16 6.76
CA PHE A 83 18.38 5.49 5.50
C PHE A 83 17.10 6.29 5.81
N LEU A 84 17.04 7.55 5.38
CA LEU A 84 15.82 8.37 5.48
C LEU A 84 14.71 7.82 4.59
N PHE A 85 15.08 7.28 3.43
CA PHE A 85 14.17 6.65 2.48
C PHE A 85 14.54 5.19 2.36
N ARG A 86 13.84 4.34 3.12
CA ARG A 86 13.84 2.91 2.85
C ARG A 86 12.87 2.70 1.71
N VAL A 87 13.37 2.60 0.48
CA VAL A 87 12.58 1.99 -0.60
C VAL A 87 12.29 0.59 -0.08
N PRO A 88 11.02 0.22 0.21
CA PRO A 88 10.69 -1.14 0.58
C PRO A 88 11.28 -1.98 -0.55
N ALA A 89 12.15 -2.94 -0.20
CA ALA A 89 12.77 -3.79 -1.21
C ALA A 89 11.63 -4.27 -2.10
N ALA A 90 11.60 -3.82 -3.36
CA ALA A 90 10.67 -4.35 -4.32
C ALA A 90 10.87 -5.84 -4.22
N ASN A 91 9.86 -6.55 -3.69
CA ASN A 91 9.89 -7.99 -3.59
C ASN A 91 10.33 -8.44 -4.96
N LYS A 92 11.51 -9.07 -5.02
CA LYS A 92 12.00 -9.63 -6.27
C LYS A 92 10.98 -10.71 -6.60
N VAL A 93 9.98 -10.35 -7.40
CA VAL A 93 9.22 -11.28 -8.20
C VAL A 93 10.29 -11.95 -9.06
N GLY A 94 10.70 -13.13 -8.62
CA GLY A 94 11.70 -13.92 -9.30
C GLY A 94 11.12 -14.36 -10.63
N TYR A 95 11.27 -13.54 -11.67
CA TYR A 95 11.31 -14.06 -13.03
C TYR A 95 12.66 -14.77 -13.19
N SER A 96 12.73 -15.99 -12.67
CA SER A 96 13.67 -16.98 -13.15
C SER A 96 13.27 -17.30 -14.58
N ARG A 97 13.94 -16.66 -15.54
CA ARG A 97 13.94 -17.11 -16.94
C ARG A 97 14.58 -18.49 -16.95
N GLN A 98 13.76 -19.53 -16.89
CA GLN A 98 14.17 -20.91 -17.01
C GLN A 98 14.38 -21.18 -18.50
N GLU A 99 15.63 -21.15 -18.95
CA GLU A 99 16.00 -21.75 -20.22
C GLU A 99 15.77 -23.25 -20.12
N ASN A 100 15.09 -23.77 -21.15
CA ASN A 100 14.67 -25.15 -21.28
C ASN A 100 15.83 -26.12 -21.08
N SER A 101 15.72 -26.97 -20.06
CA SER A 101 16.39 -28.26 -20.00
C SER A 101 15.49 -29.21 -19.23
N SER A 102 14.82 -30.05 -20.00
CA SER A 102 13.95 -31.13 -19.58
C SER A 102 14.70 -32.14 -18.72
N THR A 103 14.51 -32.07 -17.40
CA THR A 103 14.65 -33.22 -16.50
C THR A 103 13.65 -33.07 -15.36
N THR A 104 12.73 -34.02 -15.31
CA THR A 104 11.66 -34.17 -14.32
C THR A 104 12.20 -34.26 -12.89
N ALA A 105 11.85 -33.30 -12.03
CA ALA A 105 11.95 -33.41 -10.57
C ALA A 105 10.79 -32.65 -9.90
N PRO A 106 10.16 -33.17 -8.83
CA PRO A 106 8.99 -32.55 -8.22
C PRO A 106 9.37 -31.38 -7.29
N SER A 107 8.91 -30.19 -7.66
CA SER A 107 8.39 -29.09 -6.80
C SER A 107 8.77 -29.06 -5.30
N GLU A 108 9.91 -28.44 -4.94
CA GLU A 108 10.20 -28.02 -3.55
C GLU A 108 9.66 -26.61 -3.19
N ILE A 109 9.18 -25.83 -4.18
CA ILE A 109 8.63 -24.48 -3.92
C ILE A 109 7.18 -24.53 -3.39
N GLY A 110 6.46 -25.64 -3.62
CA GLY A 110 5.05 -25.78 -3.23
C GLY A 110 4.83 -26.01 -1.73
N ILE A 111 5.80 -26.58 -1.01
CA ILE A 111 5.61 -27.05 0.37
C ILE A 111 5.54 -25.86 1.35
N ASN A 112 6.46 -24.89 1.26
CA ASN A 112 6.48 -23.72 2.15
C ASN A 112 5.23 -22.83 2.07
N ALA A 113 4.63 -22.71 0.88
CA ALA A 113 3.52 -21.79 0.66
C ALA A 113 2.16 -22.36 1.09
N ILE A 114 2.01 -23.70 1.10
CA ILE A 114 0.81 -24.38 1.62
C ILE A 114 0.87 -24.41 3.15
N ASP A 115 2.05 -24.67 3.71
CA ASP A 115 2.27 -24.64 5.16
C ASP A 115 2.00 -23.25 5.73
N GLN A 116 2.39 -22.18 5.02
CA GLN A 116 2.14 -20.80 5.43
C GLN A 116 0.65 -20.40 5.38
N GLU A 117 -0.12 -20.90 4.41
CA GLU A 117 -1.56 -20.66 4.31
C GLU A 117 -2.31 -21.29 5.49
N ASN A 118 -2.06 -22.57 5.74
CA ASN A 118 -2.68 -23.30 6.84
C ASN A 118 -2.28 -22.71 8.20
N TRP A 119 -1.04 -22.25 8.33
CA TRP A 119 -0.56 -21.58 9.53
C TRP A 119 -1.31 -20.28 9.83
N SER A 120 -1.61 -19.46 8.82
CA SER A 120 -2.31 -18.18 9.00
C SER A 120 -3.75 -18.39 9.48
N LEU A 121 -4.46 -19.37 8.91
CA LEU A 121 -5.82 -19.72 9.37
C LEU A 121 -5.81 -20.28 10.80
N LYS A 122 -4.84 -21.14 11.13
CA LYS A 122 -4.69 -21.66 12.48
C LYS A 122 -4.46 -20.54 13.50
N LEU A 123 -3.58 -19.58 13.19
CA LEU A 123 -3.35 -18.41 14.05
C LEU A 123 -4.61 -17.54 14.19
N TRP A 124 -5.43 -17.41 13.14
CA TRP A 124 -6.73 -16.74 13.25
C TRP A 124 -7.65 -17.49 14.22
N GLU A 125 -7.77 -18.81 14.13
CA GLU A 125 -8.63 -19.59 15.00
C GLU A 125 -8.25 -19.45 16.48
N GLU A 126 -6.94 -19.40 16.77
CA GLU A 126 -6.39 -19.26 18.12
C GLU A 126 -6.48 -17.83 18.66
N SER A 127 -6.14 -16.82 17.85
CA SER A 127 -5.98 -15.43 18.33
C SER A 127 -7.14 -14.50 17.99
N ARG A 128 -7.96 -14.85 17.00
CA ARG A 128 -9.00 -14.01 16.40
C ARG A 128 -8.49 -12.65 15.91
N VAL A 129 -7.21 -12.58 15.52
CA VAL A 129 -6.61 -11.38 14.92
C VAL A 129 -6.83 -11.39 13.40
N ILE A 130 -7.64 -10.47 12.89
CA ILE A 130 -8.06 -10.38 11.48
C ILE A 130 -6.87 -10.29 10.52
N LYS A 131 -5.75 -9.73 10.97
CA LYS A 131 -4.51 -9.63 10.19
C LYS A 131 -4.08 -10.98 9.60
N PHE A 132 -4.28 -12.09 10.31
CA PHE A 132 -3.91 -13.41 9.79
C PHE A 132 -4.83 -13.89 8.67
N VAL A 133 -6.13 -13.56 8.71
CA VAL A 133 -7.07 -13.82 7.61
C VAL A 133 -6.73 -12.95 6.39
N PHE A 134 -6.37 -11.68 6.63
CA PHE A 134 -5.88 -10.80 5.58
C PHE A 134 -4.61 -11.37 4.92
N GLU A 135 -3.61 -11.77 5.70
CA GLU A 135 -2.37 -12.38 5.19
C GLU A 135 -2.64 -13.67 4.39
N TYR A 136 -3.55 -14.52 4.86
CA TYR A 136 -4.01 -15.71 4.13
C TYR A 136 -4.54 -15.35 2.73
N TYR A 137 -5.47 -14.39 2.63
CA TYR A 137 -6.03 -13.98 1.34
C TYR A 137 -5.04 -13.22 0.45
N GLN A 138 -4.08 -12.50 1.03
CA GLN A 138 -3.00 -11.89 0.25
C GLN A 138 -2.11 -12.95 -0.42
N ILE A 139 -1.84 -14.07 0.24
CA ILE A 139 -1.08 -15.18 -0.36
C ILE A 139 -1.90 -15.80 -1.51
N ARG A 140 -3.20 -16.04 -1.29
CA ARG A 140 -4.08 -16.59 -2.34
C ARG A 140 -4.20 -15.67 -3.56
N LEU A 141 -4.29 -14.36 -3.34
CA LEU A 141 -4.29 -13.36 -4.41
C LEU A 141 -3.04 -13.42 -5.29
N GLN A 142 -1.88 -13.75 -4.71
CA GLN A 142 -0.63 -13.85 -5.47
C GLN A 142 -0.55 -15.15 -6.27
N LYS A 143 -1.22 -16.21 -5.82
CA LYS A 143 -1.22 -17.53 -6.48
C LYS A 143 -2.27 -17.63 -7.58
N GLN A 144 -3.43 -17.01 -7.38
CA GLN A 144 -4.54 -17.11 -8.31
C GLN A 144 -4.45 -16.02 -9.37
N GLU A 145 -4.66 -16.39 -10.64
CA GLU A 145 -4.87 -15.39 -11.68
C GLU A 145 -6.10 -14.55 -11.36
N TRP A 146 -5.99 -13.25 -11.61
CA TRP A 146 -7.06 -12.29 -11.39
C TRP A 146 -8.19 -12.54 -12.38
N ASN A 147 -9.10 -13.45 -12.03
CA ASN A 147 -10.30 -13.73 -12.79
C ASN A 147 -11.53 -13.17 -12.05
N ILE A 148 -12.27 -12.30 -12.73
CA ILE A 148 -13.52 -11.69 -12.27
C ILE A 148 -14.74 -12.39 -12.95
N GLU A 149 -14.52 -13.17 -14.00
CA GLU A 149 -15.58 -13.89 -14.68
C GLU A 149 -16.19 -14.98 -13.78
N GLY A 150 -17.51 -15.03 -13.75
CA GLY A 150 -18.27 -16.00 -12.96
C GLY A 150 -18.54 -15.53 -11.54
N ASN A 151 -18.54 -16.49 -10.60
CA ASN A 151 -18.91 -16.23 -9.22
C ASN A 151 -17.76 -15.58 -8.45
N ILE A 152 -17.94 -14.32 -8.04
CA ILE A 152 -16.88 -13.57 -7.38
C ILE A 152 -16.95 -13.80 -5.87
N PRO A 153 -15.89 -14.31 -5.23
CA PRO A 153 -15.89 -14.47 -3.79
C PRO A 153 -15.80 -13.11 -3.09
N LEU A 154 -16.50 -12.97 -1.97
CA LEU A 154 -16.56 -11.74 -1.18
C LEU A 154 -15.18 -11.22 -0.76
N TRP A 155 -14.21 -12.11 -0.49
CA TRP A 155 -12.86 -11.67 -0.16
C TRP A 155 -12.19 -10.86 -1.28
N LYS A 156 -12.59 -10.93 -2.56
CA LYS A 156 -11.99 -10.06 -3.60
C LYS A 156 -12.43 -8.59 -3.51
N ILE A 157 -13.42 -8.28 -2.67
CA ILE A 157 -14.03 -6.94 -2.56
C ILE A 157 -13.64 -6.26 -1.26
N VAL A 158 -13.20 -5.01 -1.40
CA VAL A 158 -12.83 -4.12 -0.30
C VAL A 158 -14.04 -3.42 0.29
N PHE A 159 -14.90 -2.84 -0.55
CA PHE A 159 -16.13 -2.17 -0.09
C PHE A 159 -17.16 -2.06 -1.22
N PHE A 160 -18.41 -1.85 -0.83
CA PHE A 160 -19.54 -1.63 -1.72
C PHE A 160 -20.02 -0.18 -1.62
N GLU A 161 -20.43 0.38 -2.76
CA GLU A 161 -21.14 1.65 -2.87
C GLU A 161 -22.52 1.37 -3.50
N LYS A 162 -23.56 1.48 -2.68
CA LYS A 162 -24.96 1.33 -3.09
C LYS A 162 -25.50 2.69 -3.54
N THR A 163 -25.93 2.75 -4.79
CA THR A 163 -26.71 3.86 -5.34
C THR A 163 -28.19 3.50 -5.41
N ALA A 164 -29.03 4.37 -5.98
CA ALA A 164 -30.45 4.09 -6.15
C ALA A 164 -30.74 2.93 -7.11
N SER A 165 -29.88 2.74 -8.13
CA SER A 165 -30.11 1.79 -9.22
C SER A 165 -29.08 0.67 -9.30
N ILE A 166 -27.83 0.93 -8.89
CA ILE A 166 -26.70 0.00 -9.05
C ILE A 166 -25.91 -0.08 -7.74
N THR A 167 -25.41 -1.28 -7.43
CA THR A 167 -24.37 -1.47 -6.43
C THR A 167 -23.03 -1.59 -7.14
N PHE A 168 -22.08 -0.73 -6.78
CA PHE A 168 -20.71 -0.85 -7.21
C PHE A 168 -19.89 -1.60 -6.17
N ALA A 169 -18.99 -2.46 -6.63
CA ALA A 169 -17.97 -3.09 -5.82
C ALA A 169 -16.59 -2.54 -6.16
N TYR A 170 -15.80 -2.32 -5.11
CA TYR A 170 -14.41 -1.90 -5.21
C TYR A 170 -13.52 -3.08 -4.86
N PHE A 171 -12.68 -3.48 -5.79
CA PHE A 171 -11.89 -4.68 -5.72
C PHE A 171 -10.50 -4.43 -5.13
N VAL A 172 -9.84 -5.49 -4.65
CA VAL A 172 -8.50 -5.39 -4.06
C VAL A 172 -7.42 -4.90 -5.02
N ASN A 173 -7.62 -5.10 -6.33
CA ASN A 173 -6.73 -4.57 -7.38
C ASN A 173 -6.95 -3.07 -7.63
N GLY A 174 -7.95 -2.46 -7.00
CA GLY A 174 -8.31 -1.06 -7.14
C GLY A 174 -9.44 -0.79 -8.12
N GLU A 175 -9.86 -1.76 -8.93
CA GLU A 175 -10.90 -1.56 -9.92
C GLU A 175 -12.28 -1.36 -9.28
N LYS A 176 -13.14 -0.64 -9.99
CA LYS A 176 -14.54 -0.40 -9.64
C LYS A 176 -15.42 -1.02 -10.71
N TRP A 177 -16.33 -1.90 -10.30
CA TRP A 177 -17.29 -2.54 -11.21
C TRP A 177 -18.72 -2.38 -10.70
N GLY A 178 -19.66 -2.21 -11.63
CA GLY A 178 -21.09 -2.30 -11.32
C GLY A 178 -21.51 -3.76 -11.29
N ILE A 179 -22.16 -4.20 -10.22
CA ILE A 179 -22.68 -5.57 -10.13
C ILE A 179 -24.12 -5.59 -10.63
N HIS A 180 -24.34 -6.26 -11.75
CA HIS A 180 -25.68 -6.56 -12.24
C HIS A 180 -26.27 -7.76 -11.48
N HIS A 181 -27.57 -7.75 -11.18
CA HIS A 181 -28.24 -8.78 -10.37
C HIS A 181 -27.61 -8.99 -8.98
N PHE A 182 -27.15 -7.90 -8.36
CA PHE A 182 -26.55 -7.93 -7.02
C PHE A 182 -27.49 -8.58 -5.98
N ASP A 183 -27.04 -9.66 -5.36
CA ASP A 183 -27.74 -10.26 -4.24
C ASP A 183 -27.49 -9.43 -2.97
N SER A 184 -28.55 -8.78 -2.46
CA SER A 184 -28.45 -7.95 -1.28
C SER A 184 -28.13 -8.71 0.00
N THR A 185 -28.32 -10.03 0.04
CA THR A 185 -27.99 -10.86 1.22
C THR A 185 -26.49 -10.85 1.53
N VAL A 186 -25.65 -10.58 0.53
CA VAL A 186 -24.20 -10.37 0.70
C VAL A 186 -23.91 -9.22 1.68
N LEU A 187 -24.78 -8.20 1.74
CA LEU A 187 -24.61 -7.08 2.67
C LEU A 187 -24.96 -7.43 4.12
N ASP A 188 -25.61 -8.57 4.35
CA ASP A 188 -25.91 -9.11 5.67
C ASP A 188 -24.80 -10.05 6.18
N ASN A 189 -23.79 -10.34 5.34
CA ASN A 189 -22.62 -11.13 5.72
C ASN A 189 -21.88 -10.43 6.88
N PRO A 190 -21.47 -11.15 7.93
CA PRO A 190 -20.93 -10.53 9.15
C PRO A 190 -19.58 -9.83 8.94
N TRP A 191 -18.86 -10.12 7.84
CA TRP A 191 -17.65 -9.40 7.44
C TRP A 191 -17.94 -8.05 6.78
N VAL A 192 -19.18 -7.80 6.33
CA VAL A 192 -19.59 -6.59 5.61
C VAL A 192 -20.30 -5.64 6.57
N VAL A 193 -19.64 -4.54 6.90
CA VAL A 193 -20.16 -3.56 7.86
C VAL A 193 -20.65 -2.32 7.14
N LYS A 194 -21.92 -1.96 7.36
CA LYS A 194 -22.47 -0.68 6.91
C LYS A 194 -21.87 0.48 7.70
N ILE A 195 -21.19 1.40 7.01
CA ILE A 195 -20.48 2.55 7.62
C ILE A 195 -21.20 3.88 7.41
N ASN A 196 -21.99 4.00 6.35
CA ASN A 196 -22.87 5.15 6.12
C ASN A 196 -24.14 4.71 5.36
N GLN A 197 -24.90 5.65 4.79
CA GLN A 197 -26.17 5.33 4.12
C GLN A 197 -25.97 4.49 2.84
N SER A 198 -24.90 4.75 2.10
CA SER A 198 -24.61 4.17 0.80
C SER A 198 -23.44 3.18 0.80
N SER A 199 -22.59 3.16 1.82
CA SER A 199 -21.33 2.41 1.78
C SER A 199 -21.26 1.32 2.86
N TYR A 200 -20.71 0.18 2.43
CA TYR A 200 -20.47 -1.00 3.25
C TYR A 200 -19.02 -1.43 3.05
N VAL A 201 -18.28 -1.67 4.13
CA VAL A 201 -16.86 -2.05 4.06
C VAL A 201 -16.70 -3.51 4.44
N ASN A 202 -15.85 -4.22 3.71
CA ASN A 202 -15.40 -5.55 4.11
C ASN A 202 -14.30 -5.40 5.16
N MET A 203 -14.60 -5.84 6.38
CA MET A 203 -13.74 -5.69 7.55
C MET A 203 -12.45 -6.51 7.47
N LEU A 204 -12.34 -7.46 6.53
CA LEU A 204 -11.08 -8.13 6.19
C LEU A 204 -9.95 -7.12 5.87
N TYR A 205 -10.30 -5.97 5.29
CA TYR A 205 -9.36 -4.97 4.81
C TYR A 205 -9.08 -3.82 5.77
N VAL A 206 -9.72 -3.86 6.93
CA VAL A 206 -9.56 -2.86 7.97
C VAL A 206 -8.52 -3.39 8.97
N PRO A 207 -7.40 -2.68 9.19
CA PRO A 207 -6.40 -3.10 10.14
C PRO A 207 -6.98 -3.09 11.56
N ASP A 208 -6.44 -3.97 12.40
CA ASP A 208 -6.92 -4.20 13.76
C ASP A 208 -6.92 -2.90 14.61
N LYS A 209 -7.90 -2.84 15.53
CA LYS A 209 -8.37 -1.67 16.31
C LYS A 209 -9.22 -0.70 15.49
N SER A 210 -10.05 0.06 16.20
CA SER A 210 -10.93 1.13 15.67
C SER A 210 -10.12 2.32 15.13
N ASP A 211 -9.18 2.05 14.22
CA ASP A 211 -8.29 3.03 13.65
C ASP A 211 -9.02 3.68 12.48
N TYR A 212 -9.62 4.83 12.78
CA TYR A 212 -10.17 5.72 11.78
C TYR A 212 -9.25 6.93 11.64
N ARG A 213 -9.00 7.32 10.39
CA ARG A 213 -8.31 8.58 10.12
C ARG A 213 -9.29 9.71 10.40
N VAL A 214 -8.89 10.64 11.24
CA VAL A 214 -9.63 11.87 11.47
C VAL A 214 -9.20 12.89 10.42
N VAL A 215 -10.15 13.40 9.66
CA VAL A 215 -9.93 14.48 8.67
C VAL A 215 -10.89 15.62 8.97
N LEU A 216 -10.39 16.85 8.83
CA LEU A 216 -11.21 18.05 8.94
C LEU A 216 -11.83 18.30 7.56
N LYS A 217 -13.16 18.17 7.48
CA LYS A 217 -13.89 18.54 6.27
C LYS A 217 -14.20 20.02 6.34
N VAL A 218 -13.58 20.80 5.45
CA VAL A 218 -13.93 22.21 5.25
C VAL A 218 -15.30 22.27 4.58
N SER A 219 -16.27 22.85 5.26
CA SER A 219 -17.60 23.13 4.71
C SER A 219 -17.52 24.40 3.86
N ASP A 220 -18.26 24.48 2.76
CA ASP A 220 -18.35 25.69 1.92
C ASP A 220 -18.84 26.91 2.71
N ASP A 221 -19.63 26.66 3.77
CA ASP A 221 -19.87 27.61 4.85
C ASP A 221 -18.61 27.76 5.72
N LYS A 222 -17.79 28.76 5.35
CA LYS A 222 -16.44 29.13 5.82
C LYS A 222 -16.16 29.25 7.34
N LYS A 223 -16.94 28.63 8.24
CA LYS A 223 -16.77 28.80 9.70
C LYS A 223 -16.83 27.53 10.56
N LYS A 224 -17.07 26.34 10.00
CA LYS A 224 -17.08 25.10 10.81
C LYS A 224 -16.30 23.98 10.13
N GLU A 225 -15.13 23.68 10.69
CA GLU A 225 -14.40 22.45 10.40
C GLU A 225 -15.13 21.31 11.09
N ASN A 226 -15.73 20.41 10.30
CA ASN A 226 -16.36 19.23 10.86
C ASN A 226 -15.32 18.12 10.94
N ARG A 227 -15.14 17.57 12.14
CA ARG A 227 -14.33 16.38 12.37
C ARG A 227 -15.05 15.19 11.76
N VAL A 228 -14.43 14.57 10.75
CA VAL A 228 -14.94 13.39 10.08
C VAL A 228 -13.99 12.22 10.33
N GLU A 229 -14.56 11.04 10.53
CA GLU A 229 -13.83 9.80 10.76
C GLU A 229 -13.94 8.93 9.51
N ILE A 230 -12.79 8.48 9.00
CA ILE A 230 -12.69 7.70 7.77
C ILE A 230 -12.11 6.33 8.12
N VAL A 231 -12.74 5.25 7.65
CA VAL A 231 -12.22 3.89 7.82
C VAL A 231 -10.80 3.81 7.26
N ARG A 232 -9.85 3.36 8.08
CA ARG A 232 -8.50 3.07 7.62
C ARG A 232 -8.50 1.71 6.93
N LEU A 233 -7.79 1.60 5.82
CA LEU A 233 -7.53 0.33 5.13
C LEU A 233 -6.05 -0.04 5.26
N TYR A 234 -5.71 -1.33 5.06
CA TYR A 234 -4.32 -1.73 4.89
C TYR A 234 -3.64 -0.90 3.77
N ALA A 235 -2.39 -0.51 4.00
CA ALA A 235 -1.68 0.42 3.11
C ALA A 235 -1.54 -0.10 1.67
N THR A 236 -1.37 -1.41 1.50
CA THR A 236 -1.30 -2.08 0.19
C THR A 236 -2.61 -1.90 -0.57
N ILE A 237 -3.74 -2.16 0.08
CA ILE A 237 -5.08 -2.00 -0.48
C ILE A 237 -5.37 -0.53 -0.80
N ARG A 238 -5.01 0.38 0.12
CA ARG A 238 -5.24 1.81 -0.12
C ARG A 238 -4.44 2.32 -1.32
N THR A 239 -3.21 1.85 -1.48
CA THR A 239 -2.37 2.19 -2.63
C THR A 239 -3.01 1.70 -3.94
N ALA A 240 -3.51 0.45 -3.96
CA ALA A 240 -4.18 -0.10 -5.13
C ALA A 240 -5.43 0.70 -5.52
N LEU A 241 -6.30 1.03 -4.56
CA LEU A 241 -7.49 1.84 -4.80
C LEU A 241 -7.16 3.24 -5.34
N ASN A 242 -6.18 3.92 -4.74
CA ASN A 242 -5.75 5.27 -5.14
C ASN A 242 -5.04 5.28 -6.51
N ALA A 243 -4.54 4.14 -6.99
CA ALA A 243 -3.89 4.06 -8.31
C ALA A 243 -4.90 4.18 -9.45
N VAL A 244 -6.15 3.76 -9.22
CA VAL A 244 -7.21 3.71 -10.24
C VAL A 244 -8.33 4.71 -9.96
N ASN A 245 -8.49 5.16 -8.72
CA ASN A 245 -9.58 6.06 -8.30
C ASN A 245 -9.06 7.36 -7.69
N ASP A 246 -9.88 8.40 -7.77
CA ASP A 246 -9.63 9.65 -7.06
C ASP A 246 -9.57 9.43 -5.53
N PRO A 247 -8.46 9.77 -4.86
CA PRO A 247 -8.30 9.56 -3.42
C PRO A 247 -9.36 10.30 -2.57
N GLY A 248 -9.78 11.49 -3.01
CA GLY A 248 -10.80 12.29 -2.32
C GLY A 248 -12.16 11.61 -2.33
N LYS A 249 -12.54 11.03 -3.47
CA LYS A 249 -13.77 10.24 -3.62
C LYS A 249 -13.77 8.99 -2.74
N ILE A 250 -12.66 8.25 -2.67
CA ILE A 250 -12.54 7.08 -1.78
C ILE A 250 -12.67 7.51 -0.31
N ASP A 251 -12.04 8.61 0.08
CA ASP A 251 -12.14 9.14 1.44
C ASP A 251 -13.59 9.48 1.81
N LEU A 252 -14.35 10.11 0.90
CA LEU A 252 -15.77 10.40 1.11
C LEU A 252 -16.63 9.15 1.30
N MET A 253 -16.35 8.08 0.55
CA MET A 253 -17.09 6.82 0.64
C MET A 253 -16.80 6.05 1.93
N LEU A 254 -15.57 6.17 2.43
CA LEU A 254 -15.13 5.50 3.66
C LEU A 254 -15.43 6.31 4.93
N ILE A 255 -16.18 7.42 4.83
CA ILE A 255 -16.66 8.16 6.00
C ILE A 255 -17.59 7.27 6.83
N ILE A 256 -17.28 7.16 8.13
CA ILE A 256 -18.11 6.49 9.11
C ILE A 256 -19.09 7.52 9.68
N SER A 257 -20.38 7.30 9.43
CA SER A 257 -21.42 8.11 10.06
C SER A 257 -21.51 7.77 11.55
N ARG A 258 -21.73 8.79 12.39
CA ARG A 258 -21.80 8.64 13.86
C ARG A 258 -22.78 7.54 14.29
N ARG A 259 -23.95 7.47 13.66
CA ARG A 259 -24.98 6.46 13.94
C ARG A 259 -24.51 5.04 13.64
N MET A 260 -23.77 4.84 12.55
CA MET A 260 -23.28 3.51 12.15
C MET A 260 -22.00 3.11 12.88
N LYS A 261 -21.21 4.09 13.36
CA LYS A 261 -20.03 3.85 14.18
C LYS A 261 -20.38 3.00 15.40
N ASP A 262 -21.31 3.48 16.21
CA ASP A 262 -21.63 2.85 17.50
C ASP A 262 -22.41 1.55 17.31
N LYS A 263 -23.32 1.51 16.32
CA LYS A 263 -24.20 0.36 16.09
C LYS A 263 -23.54 -0.79 15.35
N ASN A 264 -22.69 -0.51 14.37
CA ASN A 264 -22.19 -1.54 13.45
C ASN A 264 -20.67 -1.67 13.58
N TYR A 265 -19.95 -0.59 13.30
CA TYR A 265 -18.49 -0.64 13.17
C TYR A 265 -17.78 -0.98 14.48
N ALA A 266 -18.15 -0.36 15.60
CA ALA A 266 -17.58 -0.67 16.91
C ALA A 266 -18.00 -2.05 17.42
N ASN A 267 -19.21 -2.51 17.08
CA ASN A 267 -19.71 -3.81 17.50
C ASN A 267 -18.97 -4.97 16.82
N PHE A 268 -18.51 -4.79 15.58
CA PHE A 268 -17.70 -5.79 14.88
C PHE A 268 -16.41 -6.16 15.64
N TRP A 269 -15.81 -5.18 16.35
CA TRP A 269 -14.57 -5.37 17.10
C TRP A 269 -14.77 -5.96 18.50
N LYS A 270 -16.00 -6.30 18.90
CA LYS A 270 -16.25 -6.96 20.19
C LYS A 270 -15.85 -8.43 20.08
N ASP A 271 -15.16 -8.95 21.10
CA ASP A 271 -14.70 -10.34 21.16
C ASP A 271 -15.83 -11.35 20.87
N ASP A 272 -17.03 -11.12 21.43
CA ASP A 272 -18.18 -12.01 21.23
C ASP A 272 -18.66 -12.05 19.79
N PHE A 273 -18.53 -10.94 19.05
CA PHE A 273 -18.84 -10.89 17.63
C PHE A 273 -17.75 -11.59 16.81
N GLN A 274 -16.48 -11.33 17.11
CA GLN A 274 -15.35 -11.95 16.40
C GLN A 274 -15.33 -13.49 16.53
N LYS A 275 -15.78 -14.03 17.67
CA LYS A 275 -15.92 -15.48 17.87
C LYS A 275 -16.95 -16.12 16.93
N GLN A 276 -17.93 -15.35 16.45
CA GLN A 276 -18.97 -15.82 15.54
C GLN A 276 -18.53 -15.78 14.07
N LEU A 277 -17.44 -15.07 13.76
CA LEU A 277 -16.94 -14.94 12.40
C LEU A 277 -16.39 -16.27 11.87
N ASN A 278 -16.90 -16.69 10.72
CA ASN A 278 -16.40 -17.82 9.96
C ASN A 278 -15.70 -17.30 8.70
N VAL A 279 -14.49 -17.81 8.43
CA VAL A 279 -13.70 -17.41 7.26
C VAL A 279 -14.35 -17.93 5.97
N ARG A 280 -15.10 -19.04 6.03
CA ARG A 280 -15.79 -19.60 4.85
C ARG A 280 -16.83 -18.64 4.27
N ASP A 281 -17.41 -17.78 5.09
CA ASP A 281 -18.38 -16.77 4.67
C ASP A 281 -17.75 -15.76 3.69
N LEU A 282 -16.42 -15.64 3.67
CA LEU A 282 -15.70 -14.79 2.71
C LEU A 282 -15.53 -15.45 1.33
N GLU A 283 -15.69 -16.77 1.22
CA GLU A 283 -15.70 -17.50 -0.06
C GLU A 283 -17.07 -17.48 -0.73
N GLU A 284 -18.09 -16.98 -0.03
CA GLU A 284 -19.44 -16.86 -0.58
C GLU A 284 -19.42 -16.00 -1.85
N GLY A 285 -20.15 -16.51 -2.83
CA GLY A 285 -20.33 -15.86 -4.11
C GLY A 285 -21.27 -14.68 -4.01
N ILE A 286 -20.85 -13.53 -4.54
CA ILE A 286 -21.67 -12.31 -4.50
C ILE A 286 -22.58 -12.12 -5.73
N GLY A 287 -22.44 -13.00 -6.73
CA GLY A 287 -23.00 -12.84 -8.06
C GLY A 287 -21.94 -12.82 -9.16
N SER A 288 -22.37 -12.47 -10.38
CA SER A 288 -21.51 -12.39 -11.57
C SER A 288 -21.36 -10.97 -12.10
N ILE A 289 -20.19 -10.70 -12.67
CA ILE A 289 -19.95 -9.53 -13.52
C ILE A 289 -20.00 -10.04 -14.96
N GLN A 290 -20.77 -9.37 -15.81
CA GLN A 290 -20.77 -9.59 -17.27
C GLN A 290 -19.79 -8.65 -17.95
#